data_AF-A0AAE0I836-F1
#
_entry.id   AF-A0AAE0I836-F1
#
_cell.length_a   1.000
_cell.length_b   1.000
_cell.length_c   1.000
_cell.angle_alpha   90.00
_cell.angle_beta   90.00
_cell.angle_gamma   90.00
#
_symmetry.space_group_name_H-M   'P 1'
#
loop_
_entity.id
_entity.type
_entity.pdbx_description
1 polymer ?
#
loop_
_entity_poly.entity_id
_entity_poly.type
_entity_poly.pdbx_seq_one_letter_code
_entity_poly.pdbx_strand_id
1 'polypeptide(L)'
;MSRPGPSQGICPDWILSTTSDVHIVRDRASFIQYTPFKTFSTTKLEGGGRREAIAVGTVEIQVKRAPKKCGDRSRRVLRLHNVLHVPDARCNVIGGLATLDYPHLEIGARGDGSDARIRDSHNVRLAYFVKNQHNLLALRLSSPPIGPHLGPSSLAKAPGPVYVIHALWTQSERQRFAGTLQQDPNHGLHANNVQASQRYTAKETSWLRKNYGGEFKFLRIHGLKIHKEADREEGRAIVRVMMQGDDPDSDEEMASNFFTGEEMTFMEHGWGDARTFMTSLRLSLDDDEDCETAQTVLLVLMAAADKKRGWRG
;
A
#
# COMPACT_ATOMS: atom_id res chain seq x y z
N MET A 1 -6.47 21.97 -39.68
CA MET A 1 -6.07 22.16 -38.28
C MET A 1 -7.30 21.98 -37.41
N SER A 2 -7.52 20.78 -36.88
CA SER A 2 -8.71 20.47 -36.08
C SER A 2 -8.41 20.73 -34.61
N ARG A 3 -9.21 21.57 -33.97
CA ARG A 3 -9.17 21.84 -32.52
C ARG A 3 -9.22 20.52 -31.73
N PRO A 4 -8.47 20.38 -30.63
CA PRO A 4 -8.63 19.23 -29.73
C PRO A 4 -10.04 19.28 -29.12
N GLY A 5 -10.77 18.16 -29.20
CA GLY A 5 -12.05 17.98 -28.55
C GLY A 5 -11.94 18.02 -27.01
N PRO A 6 -13.07 18.18 -26.30
CA PRO A 6 -13.09 18.39 -24.85
C PRO A 6 -12.46 17.21 -24.09
N SER A 7 -11.81 17.55 -22.97
CA SER A 7 -11.03 16.69 -22.07
C SER A 7 -11.52 15.24 -21.96
N GLN A 8 -10.88 14.33 -22.69
CA GLN A 8 -10.95 12.91 -22.35
C GLN A 8 -10.29 12.77 -20.98
N GLY A 9 -11.05 12.35 -19.96
CA GLY A 9 -10.58 12.28 -18.58
C GLY A 9 -9.30 11.47 -18.39
N ILE A 10 -8.78 11.44 -17.16
CA ILE A 10 -7.50 10.77 -16.88
C ILE A 10 -7.56 9.26 -17.14
N CYS A 11 -6.41 8.64 -17.39
CA CYS A 11 -6.29 7.21 -17.65
C CYS A 11 -6.95 6.39 -16.52
N PRO A 12 -7.96 5.55 -16.82
CA PRO A 12 -8.56 4.69 -15.82
C PRO A 12 -7.69 3.46 -15.52
N ASP A 13 -6.77 3.10 -16.42
CA ASP A 13 -6.08 1.82 -16.39
C ASP A 13 -4.88 1.87 -15.45
N TRP A 14 -5.11 1.48 -14.19
CA TRP A 14 -4.06 1.29 -13.19
C TRP A 14 -3.78 -0.19 -13.01
N ILE A 15 -2.67 -0.67 -13.58
CA ILE A 15 -2.36 -2.10 -13.62
C ILE A 15 -1.24 -2.43 -12.64
N LEU A 16 -1.48 -3.42 -11.77
CA LEU A 16 -0.45 -4.00 -10.94
C LEU A 16 0.47 -4.88 -11.80
N SER A 17 1.76 -4.57 -11.79
CA SER A 17 2.80 -5.37 -12.44
C SER A 17 3.84 -5.78 -11.40
N THR A 18 3.72 -7.04 -10.94
CA THR A 18 4.60 -7.61 -9.89
C THR A 18 6.06 -7.73 -10.32
N THR A 19 6.32 -7.65 -11.62
CA THR A 19 7.66 -7.71 -12.21
C THR A 19 8.26 -6.32 -12.46
N SER A 20 7.48 -5.25 -12.27
CA SER A 20 7.97 -3.87 -12.39
C SER A 20 8.59 -3.39 -11.07
N ASP A 21 9.69 -2.63 -11.17
CA ASP A 21 10.40 -2.05 -10.03
C ASP A 21 10.16 -0.55 -9.86
N VAL A 22 9.24 0.03 -10.64
CA VAL A 22 8.89 1.45 -10.59
C VAL A 22 7.41 1.64 -10.89
N HIS A 23 6.82 2.72 -10.37
CA HIS A 23 5.49 3.17 -10.76
C HIS A 23 5.56 4.06 -12.00
N ILE A 24 4.60 3.91 -12.91
CA ILE A 24 4.44 4.78 -14.08
C ILE A 24 3.05 5.42 -14.03
N VAL A 25 3.00 6.71 -14.31
CA VAL A 25 1.74 7.44 -14.51
C VAL A 25 1.78 8.19 -15.82
N ARG A 26 0.68 8.11 -16.57
CA ARG A 26 0.53 8.75 -17.87
C ARG A 26 0.17 10.23 -17.76
N ASP A 27 -0.78 10.55 -16.88
CA ASP A 27 -1.39 11.87 -16.85
C ASP A 27 -0.85 12.70 -15.68
N ARG A 28 -0.29 13.88 -15.98
CA ARG A 28 0.21 14.83 -14.96
C ARG A 28 -0.80 15.14 -13.86
N ALA A 29 -2.10 15.13 -14.18
CA ALA A 29 -3.16 15.50 -13.25
C ALA A 29 -3.25 14.62 -11.99
N SER A 30 -2.60 13.45 -11.96
CA SER A 30 -2.56 12.58 -10.77
C SER A 30 -1.47 12.93 -9.76
N PHE A 31 -0.53 13.83 -10.11
CA PHE A 31 0.59 14.19 -9.24
C PHE A 31 0.24 15.27 -8.24
N ILE A 32 0.58 15.04 -6.97
CA ILE A 32 0.54 16.03 -5.88
C ILE A 32 1.90 16.69 -5.65
N GLN A 33 2.97 16.01 -6.03
CA GLN A 33 4.34 16.54 -6.07
C GLN A 33 4.92 16.22 -7.45
N TYR A 34 5.60 17.17 -8.06
CA TYR A 34 6.05 17.03 -9.45
C TYR A 34 7.40 17.72 -9.65
N THR A 35 8.46 16.91 -9.77
CA THR A 35 9.81 17.38 -10.02
C THR A 35 10.16 17.12 -11.49
N PRO A 36 10.26 18.16 -12.34
CA PRO A 36 10.71 18.00 -13.71
C PRO A 36 12.10 17.36 -13.75
N PHE A 37 12.19 16.17 -14.33
CA PHE A 37 13.41 15.40 -14.39
C PHE A 37 13.33 14.45 -15.58
N LYS A 38 14.09 14.75 -16.63
CA LYS A 38 14.16 13.89 -17.81
C LYS A 38 14.87 12.60 -17.42
N THR A 39 14.17 11.48 -17.47
CA THR A 39 14.66 10.12 -17.20
C THR A 39 13.95 9.12 -18.12
N PHE A 40 14.02 7.83 -17.83
CA PHE A 40 13.36 6.81 -18.63
C PHE A 40 13.11 5.53 -17.85
N SER A 41 12.09 4.79 -18.30
CA SER A 41 11.87 3.41 -17.91
C SER A 41 12.27 2.46 -19.04
N THR A 42 12.76 1.28 -18.68
CA THR A 42 13.05 0.18 -19.60
C THR A 42 12.15 -1.02 -19.35
N THR A 43 12.30 -2.08 -20.16
CA THR A 43 11.66 -3.36 -19.92
C THR A 43 12.66 -4.49 -20.17
N LYS A 44 12.45 -5.64 -19.51
CA LYS A 44 13.26 -6.86 -19.67
C LYS A 44 12.85 -7.69 -20.89
N LEU A 45 11.77 -7.31 -21.56
CA LEU A 45 11.28 -8.02 -22.73
C LEU A 45 12.18 -7.71 -23.92
N GLU A 46 12.58 -8.74 -24.67
CA GLU A 46 13.31 -8.59 -25.94
C GLU A 46 12.52 -7.68 -26.90
N GLY A 47 13.22 -6.72 -27.51
CA GLY A 47 12.60 -5.69 -28.37
C GLY A 47 11.81 -4.61 -27.61
N GLY A 48 11.74 -4.69 -26.29
CA GLY A 48 11.06 -3.70 -25.47
C GLY A 48 11.88 -2.42 -25.31
N GLY A 49 11.42 -1.36 -25.99
CA GLY A 49 12.12 -0.09 -26.05
C GLY A 49 12.13 0.72 -24.74
N ARG A 50 13.01 1.73 -24.72
CA ARG A 50 13.05 2.79 -23.72
C ARG A 50 11.79 3.66 -23.82
N ARG A 51 11.17 4.00 -22.68
CA ARG A 51 10.10 5.00 -22.60
C ARG A 51 10.60 6.22 -21.84
N GLU A 52 10.42 7.39 -22.41
CA GLU A 52 10.86 8.64 -21.78
C GLU A 52 9.93 9.05 -20.65
N ALA A 53 10.52 9.38 -19.51
CA ALA A 53 9.84 9.98 -18.39
C ALA A 53 10.29 11.44 -18.28
N ILE A 54 9.35 12.36 -18.12
CA ILE A 54 9.62 13.79 -18.12
C ILE A 54 9.63 14.40 -16.71
N ALA A 55 9.22 13.63 -15.71
CA ALA A 55 9.25 14.03 -14.30
C ALA A 55 9.21 12.81 -13.37
N VAL A 56 9.57 13.06 -12.12
CA VAL A 56 9.41 12.13 -10.99
C VAL A 56 8.60 12.84 -9.91
N GLY A 57 7.73 12.12 -9.21
CA GLY A 57 6.93 12.73 -8.16
C GLY A 57 6.12 11.76 -7.32
N THR A 58 5.14 12.32 -6.61
CA THR A 58 4.22 11.60 -5.73
C THR A 58 2.81 11.75 -6.26
N VAL A 59 2.05 10.66 -6.28
CA VAL A 59 0.65 10.64 -6.75
C VAL A 59 -0.25 10.12 -5.64
N GLU A 60 -1.49 10.61 -5.65
CA GLU A 60 -2.56 10.11 -4.80
C GLU A 60 -3.71 9.58 -5.64
N ILE A 61 -4.15 8.37 -5.31
CA ILE A 61 -5.15 7.65 -6.07
C ILE A 61 -6.34 7.36 -5.15
N GLN A 62 -7.50 7.89 -5.52
CA GLN A 62 -8.74 7.60 -4.82
C GLN A 62 -9.23 6.19 -5.18
N VAL A 63 -9.20 5.28 -4.21
CA VAL A 63 -9.46 3.84 -4.43
C VAL A 63 -10.63 3.34 -3.59
N LYS A 64 -11.24 2.24 -4.06
CA LYS A 64 -12.19 1.46 -3.28
C LYS A 64 -11.44 0.46 -2.40
N ARG A 65 -11.84 0.39 -1.13
CA ARG A 65 -11.30 -0.52 -0.11
C ARG A 65 -11.69 -1.97 -0.40
N ALA A 66 -12.95 -2.23 -0.74
CA ALA A 66 -13.47 -3.59 -0.94
C ALA A 66 -14.63 -3.65 -1.95
N PRO A 67 -14.87 -4.80 -2.60
CA PRO A 67 -15.92 -4.96 -3.62
C PRO A 67 -17.34 -4.68 -3.12
N LYS A 68 -17.65 -5.05 -1.87
CA LYS A 68 -19.02 -5.02 -1.32
C LYS A 68 -19.29 -3.84 -0.37
N LYS A 69 -18.31 -2.96 -0.11
CA LYS A 69 -18.48 -1.82 0.81
C LYS A 69 -18.91 -0.55 0.04
N CYS A 70 -19.94 0.13 0.53
CA CYS A 70 -20.46 1.39 -0.01
C CYS A 70 -20.29 2.56 0.99
N GLY A 71 -20.41 3.80 0.52
CA GLY A 71 -20.31 5.01 1.36
C GLY A 71 -18.87 5.47 1.64
N ASP A 72 -18.73 6.48 2.49
CA ASP A 72 -17.46 7.18 2.75
C ASP A 72 -16.39 6.25 3.37
N ARG A 73 -16.82 5.28 4.18
CA ARG A 73 -15.96 4.28 4.84
C ARG A 73 -15.40 3.20 3.90
N SER A 74 -15.87 3.14 2.64
CA SER A 74 -15.35 2.21 1.62
C SER A 74 -14.24 2.79 0.76
N ARG A 75 -13.79 4.01 1.08
CA ARG A 75 -12.84 4.79 0.28
C ARG A 75 -11.52 4.92 1.02
N ARG A 76 -10.41 4.91 0.27
CA ARG A 76 -9.05 5.15 0.75
C ARG A 76 -8.25 5.90 -0.31
N VAL A 77 -7.14 6.48 0.13
CA VAL A 77 -6.15 7.10 -0.74
C VAL A 77 -4.94 6.18 -0.79
N LEU A 78 -4.57 5.75 -1.99
CA LEU A 78 -3.30 5.05 -2.22
C LEU A 78 -2.27 6.10 -2.67
N ARG A 79 -1.21 6.27 -1.89
CA ARG A 79 -0.14 7.23 -2.18
C ARG A 79 1.07 6.46 -2.72
N LEU A 80 1.55 6.84 -3.91
CA LEU A 80 2.75 6.24 -4.50
C LEU A 80 3.83 7.31 -4.61
N HIS A 81 5.02 7.01 -4.09
CA HIS A 81 6.19 7.88 -4.17
C HIS A 81 7.09 7.44 -5.33
N ASN A 82 8.03 8.30 -5.72
CA ASN A 82 9.04 8.00 -6.76
C ASN A 82 8.42 7.52 -8.08
N VAL A 83 7.31 8.14 -8.48
CA VAL A 83 6.52 7.78 -9.66
C VAL A 83 7.04 8.49 -10.89
N LEU A 84 7.26 7.75 -11.97
CA LEU A 84 7.66 8.31 -13.26
C LEU A 84 6.46 8.84 -14.05
N HIS A 85 6.51 10.09 -14.49
CA HIS A 85 5.55 10.64 -15.44
C HIS A 85 5.98 10.30 -16.88
N VAL A 86 5.24 9.40 -17.53
CA VAL A 86 5.50 8.89 -18.89
C VAL A 86 4.25 9.16 -19.75
N PRO A 87 4.16 10.32 -20.43
CA PRO A 87 2.97 10.70 -21.20
C PRO A 87 2.57 9.71 -22.30
N ASP A 88 3.57 9.04 -22.89
CA ASP A 88 3.35 8.03 -23.95
C ASP A 88 3.04 6.63 -23.41
N ALA A 89 2.84 6.48 -22.10
CA ALA A 89 2.40 5.22 -21.51
C ALA A 89 0.98 4.88 -21.96
N ARG A 90 0.72 3.59 -22.23
CA ARG A 90 -0.64 3.15 -22.59
C ARG A 90 -1.59 3.12 -21.38
N CYS A 91 -1.04 2.94 -20.19
CA CYS A 91 -1.74 2.78 -18.93
C CYS A 91 -0.82 3.20 -17.78
N ASN A 92 -1.39 3.45 -16.61
CA ASN A 92 -0.64 3.59 -15.37
C ASN A 92 -0.19 2.22 -14.86
N VAL A 93 0.99 2.17 -14.24
CA VAL A 93 1.61 0.96 -13.72
C VAL A 93 1.90 1.14 -12.24
N ILE A 94 1.40 0.20 -11.43
CA ILE A 94 1.80 0.05 -10.04
C ILE A 94 2.87 -1.04 -10.01
N GLY A 95 4.12 -0.63 -9.79
CA GLY A 95 5.23 -1.54 -9.53
C GLY A 95 4.94 -2.47 -8.35
N GLY A 96 5.49 -3.68 -8.43
CA GLY A 96 5.35 -4.69 -7.39
C GLY A 96 6.19 -4.41 -6.16
N LEU A 97 6.30 -5.43 -5.31
CA LEU A 97 6.94 -5.48 -3.97
C LEU A 97 8.25 -4.67 -3.81
N ALA A 98 9.03 -4.46 -4.88
CA ALA A 98 10.27 -3.67 -4.85
C ALA A 98 10.06 -2.14 -4.73
N THR A 99 8.83 -1.65 -4.91
CA THR A 99 8.48 -0.21 -4.88
C THR A 99 7.61 0.21 -3.72
N LEU A 100 6.96 -0.75 -3.05
CA LEU A 100 5.83 -0.45 -2.20
C LEU A 100 6.31 -0.03 -0.81
N ASP A 101 5.92 1.19 -0.41
CA ASP A 101 5.84 1.61 0.99
C ASP A 101 4.78 0.81 1.79
N TYR A 102 4.10 -0.13 1.12
CA TYR A 102 3.02 -0.95 1.66
C TYR A 102 3.50 -2.40 1.82
N PRO A 103 3.70 -2.88 3.05
CA PRO A 103 4.43 -4.13 3.32
C PRO A 103 3.68 -5.40 2.89
N HIS A 104 2.40 -5.31 2.52
CA HIS A 104 1.55 -6.48 2.32
C HIS A 104 0.75 -6.40 1.01
N LEU A 105 1.35 -6.89 -0.07
CA LEU A 105 0.64 -7.24 -1.30
C LEU A 105 0.20 -8.72 -1.24
N GLU A 106 -1.10 -8.97 -1.25
CA GLU A 106 -1.69 -10.30 -1.27
C GLU A 106 -2.26 -10.60 -2.66
N ILE A 107 -1.76 -11.66 -3.31
CA ILE A 107 -2.20 -12.09 -4.65
C ILE A 107 -2.98 -13.40 -4.53
N GLY A 108 -4.08 -13.51 -5.28
CA GLY A 108 -4.87 -14.74 -5.33
C GLY A 108 -5.81 -14.93 -4.14
N ALA A 109 -6.18 -13.83 -3.49
CA ALA A 109 -7.13 -13.87 -2.38
C ALA A 109 -8.49 -14.43 -2.87
N ARG A 110 -9.02 -15.46 -2.20
CA ARG A 110 -10.31 -16.08 -2.57
C ARG A 110 -11.37 -15.70 -1.54
N GLY A 111 -12.58 -15.41 -2.00
CA GLY A 111 -13.78 -15.30 -1.16
C GLY A 111 -14.55 -13.97 -1.24
N ASP A 112 -13.89 -12.85 -1.58
CA ASP A 112 -14.51 -11.51 -1.50
C ASP A 112 -14.75 -10.83 -2.86
N GLY A 113 -14.29 -11.43 -3.97
CA GLY A 113 -14.40 -10.89 -5.33
C GLY A 113 -13.22 -10.02 -5.77
N SER A 114 -12.12 -9.99 -5.00
CA SER A 114 -10.84 -9.42 -5.43
C SER A 114 -9.87 -10.49 -5.90
N ASP A 115 -9.04 -10.16 -6.90
CA ASP A 115 -7.96 -11.04 -7.38
C ASP A 115 -6.61 -10.73 -6.69
N ALA A 116 -6.44 -9.51 -6.19
CA ALA A 116 -5.32 -9.11 -5.34
C ALA A 116 -5.72 -7.92 -4.45
N ARG A 117 -4.93 -7.65 -3.40
CA ARG A 117 -5.15 -6.51 -2.49
C ARG A 117 -3.84 -5.98 -1.90
N ILE A 118 -3.84 -4.69 -1.59
CA ILE A 118 -2.77 -4.02 -0.83
C ILE A 118 -3.30 -3.73 0.56
N ARG A 119 -2.48 -4.00 1.57
CA ARG A 119 -2.71 -3.64 2.97
C ARG A 119 -1.56 -2.77 3.47
N ASP A 120 -1.86 -1.90 4.43
CA ASP A 120 -0.83 -1.16 5.16
C ASP A 120 -0.13 -2.03 6.21
N SER A 121 0.79 -1.43 6.97
CA SER A 121 1.54 -2.09 8.05
C SER A 121 0.67 -2.62 9.18
N HIS A 122 -0.53 -2.08 9.35
CA HIS A 122 -1.51 -2.53 10.35
C HIS A 122 -2.45 -3.59 9.77
N ASN A 123 -2.07 -4.21 8.65
CA ASN A 123 -2.87 -5.20 7.93
C ASN A 123 -4.24 -4.66 7.46
N VAL A 124 -4.45 -3.35 7.47
CA VAL A 124 -5.69 -2.73 7.01
C VAL A 124 -5.66 -2.67 5.49
N ARG A 125 -6.71 -3.23 4.87
CA ARG A 125 -6.87 -3.17 3.42
C ARG A 125 -7.01 -1.74 2.93
N LEU A 126 -6.12 -1.35 2.01
CA LEU A 126 -6.12 -0.05 1.35
C LEU A 126 -6.81 -0.10 0.00
N ALA A 127 -6.49 -1.13 -0.79
CA ALA A 127 -6.89 -1.22 -2.19
C ALA A 127 -7.13 -2.67 -2.60
N TYR A 128 -7.87 -2.85 -3.69
CA TYR A 128 -8.01 -4.15 -4.33
C TYR A 128 -7.99 -4.07 -5.85
N PHE A 129 -7.66 -5.22 -6.43
CA PHE A 129 -7.53 -5.43 -7.84
C PHE A 129 -8.52 -6.48 -8.29
N VAL A 130 -8.99 -6.33 -9.53
CA VAL A 130 -9.79 -7.34 -10.21
C VAL A 130 -9.19 -7.53 -11.60
N LYS A 131 -9.20 -8.74 -12.11
CA LYS A 131 -8.81 -9.02 -13.49
C LYS A 131 -9.73 -8.29 -14.45
N ASN A 132 -9.15 -7.53 -15.37
CA ASN A 132 -9.87 -6.94 -16.48
C ASN A 132 -10.07 -7.98 -17.61
N GLN A 133 -10.69 -7.56 -18.71
CA GLN A 133 -10.92 -8.39 -19.91
C GLN A 133 -9.65 -9.01 -20.53
N HIS A 134 -8.47 -8.51 -20.17
CA HIS A 134 -7.16 -9.00 -20.62
C HIS A 134 -6.44 -9.83 -19.55
N ASN A 135 -7.12 -10.24 -18.49
CA ASN A 135 -6.56 -10.92 -17.31
C ASN A 135 -5.49 -10.13 -16.54
N LEU A 136 -5.41 -8.81 -16.74
CA LEU A 136 -4.51 -7.94 -15.98
C LEU A 136 -5.16 -7.51 -14.67
N LEU A 137 -4.38 -7.47 -13.58
CA LEU A 137 -4.83 -7.01 -12.27
C LEU A 137 -5.01 -5.50 -12.27
N ALA A 138 -6.27 -5.04 -12.43
CA ALA A 138 -6.62 -3.64 -12.50
C ALA A 138 -7.11 -3.12 -11.14
N LEU A 139 -6.53 -2.01 -10.67
CA LEU A 139 -6.90 -1.33 -9.44
C LEU A 139 -8.34 -0.80 -9.56
N ARG A 140 -9.11 -0.92 -8.48
CA ARG A 140 -10.46 -0.36 -8.42
C ARG A 140 -10.46 1.07 -7.86
N LEU A 141 -10.67 2.01 -8.76
CA LEU A 141 -10.79 3.43 -8.44
C LEU A 141 -12.16 3.77 -7.84
N SER A 142 -12.18 4.79 -7.00
CA SER A 142 -13.42 5.46 -6.58
C SER A 142 -14.06 6.17 -7.78
N SER A 143 -15.38 6.23 -7.81
CA SER A 143 -16.13 6.96 -8.85
C SER A 143 -16.35 8.43 -8.42
N PRO A 144 -16.67 9.35 -9.35
CA PRO A 144 -17.12 10.70 -9.02
C PRO A 144 -18.28 10.68 -8.00
N PRO A 145 -18.41 11.69 -7.12
CA PRO A 145 -17.73 13.00 -7.15
C PRO A 145 -16.34 13.04 -6.51
N ILE A 146 -15.90 11.98 -5.82
CA ILE A 146 -14.62 11.94 -5.07
C ILE A 146 -13.49 11.40 -5.94
N GLY A 147 -13.80 10.39 -6.75
CA GLY A 147 -12.87 9.88 -7.74
C GLY A 147 -12.72 10.83 -8.93
N PRO A 148 -11.57 10.80 -9.60
CA PRO A 148 -11.33 11.66 -10.75
C PRO A 148 -12.29 11.34 -11.90
N HIS A 149 -12.53 12.32 -12.78
CA HIS A 149 -13.21 12.07 -14.05
C HIS A 149 -12.31 11.22 -14.94
N LEU A 150 -12.69 9.95 -15.11
CA LEU A 150 -11.94 8.97 -15.87
C LEU A 150 -12.30 9.03 -17.35
N GLY A 151 -11.30 8.90 -18.20
CA GLY A 151 -11.47 8.66 -19.63
C GLY A 151 -11.80 7.20 -19.94
N PRO A 152 -12.01 6.85 -21.22
CA PRO A 152 -12.12 5.46 -21.63
C PRO A 152 -10.80 4.71 -21.40
N SER A 153 -10.89 3.38 -21.20
CA SER A 153 -9.70 2.51 -21.17
C SER A 153 -8.92 2.67 -22.48
N SER A 154 -7.61 2.81 -22.34
CA SER A 154 -6.65 2.91 -23.44
C SER A 154 -6.12 1.54 -23.88
N LEU A 155 -6.50 0.48 -23.15
CA LEU A 155 -6.32 -0.89 -23.59
C LEU A 155 -7.43 -1.24 -24.60
N ALA A 156 -7.04 -1.76 -25.76
CA ALA A 156 -7.96 -2.15 -26.83
C ALA A 156 -9.00 -3.14 -26.32
N LYS A 157 -10.23 -3.09 -26.85
CA LYS A 157 -11.27 -4.05 -26.49
C LYS A 157 -10.90 -5.46 -26.95
N ALA A 158 -11.36 -6.46 -26.21
CA ALA A 158 -11.25 -7.85 -26.65
C ALA A 158 -12.26 -8.14 -27.80
N PRO A 159 -11.90 -8.99 -28.79
CA PRO A 159 -10.61 -9.65 -28.97
C PRO A 159 -9.52 -8.64 -29.41
N GLY A 160 -8.36 -8.67 -28.74
CA GLY A 160 -7.29 -7.68 -28.91
C GLY A 160 -5.91 -8.26 -28.59
N PRO A 161 -4.85 -7.44 -28.66
CA PRO A 161 -3.49 -7.90 -28.39
C PRO A 161 -3.33 -8.35 -26.93
N VAL A 162 -2.50 -9.37 -26.71
CA VAL A 162 -2.06 -9.74 -25.37
C VAL A 162 -1.12 -8.65 -24.86
N TYR A 163 -1.40 -8.14 -23.67
CA TYR A 163 -0.59 -7.10 -23.05
C TYR A 163 0.41 -7.70 -22.07
N VAL A 164 1.68 -7.32 -22.22
CA VAL A 164 2.70 -7.51 -21.19
C VAL A 164 3.12 -6.14 -20.70
N ILE A 165 2.78 -5.82 -19.45
CA ILE A 165 3.02 -4.52 -18.83
C ILE A 165 4.16 -4.68 -17.84
N HIS A 166 5.27 -3.97 -18.10
CA HIS A 166 6.48 -4.07 -17.32
C HIS A 166 7.27 -2.77 -17.42
N ALA A 167 7.81 -2.32 -16.30
CA ALA A 167 8.55 -1.07 -16.15
C ALA A 167 9.71 -1.24 -15.17
N LEU A 168 10.91 -0.87 -15.60
CA LEU A 168 12.09 -0.78 -14.75
C LEU A 168 12.68 0.61 -14.79
N TRP A 169 13.13 1.10 -13.64
CA TRP A 169 13.90 2.32 -13.51
C TRP A 169 15.29 1.99 -12.98
N THR A 170 16.29 2.17 -13.85
CA THR A 170 17.65 1.71 -13.58
C THR A 170 18.24 2.42 -12.37
N GLN A 171 19.12 1.72 -11.65
CA GLN A 171 19.78 2.28 -10.48
C GLN A 171 20.55 3.57 -10.80
N SER A 172 21.20 3.65 -11.96
CA SER A 172 21.89 4.85 -12.42
C SER A 172 20.96 6.06 -12.51
N GLU A 173 19.73 5.87 -13.00
CA GLU A 173 18.76 6.95 -13.13
C GLU A 173 18.15 7.35 -11.78
N ARG A 174 17.94 6.39 -10.87
CA ARG A 174 17.56 6.64 -9.47
C ARG A 174 18.61 7.47 -8.74
N GLN A 175 19.88 7.10 -8.88
CA GLN A 175 21.01 7.83 -8.30
C GLN A 175 21.11 9.25 -8.86
N ARG A 176 20.93 9.40 -10.19
CA ARG A 176 20.91 10.72 -10.81
C ARG A 176 19.78 11.59 -10.25
N PHE A 177 18.60 11.03 -10.02
CA PHE A 177 17.50 11.76 -9.38
C PHE A 177 17.79 12.09 -7.91
N ALA A 178 18.28 11.13 -7.11
CA ALA A 178 18.67 11.36 -5.72
C ALA A 178 19.72 12.49 -5.59
N GLY A 179 20.69 12.56 -6.50
CA GLY A 179 21.66 13.64 -6.56
C GLY A 179 21.02 15.02 -6.80
N THR A 180 19.94 15.11 -7.58
CA THR A 180 19.22 16.38 -7.78
C THR A 180 18.52 16.87 -6.50
N LEU A 181 17.98 15.95 -5.69
CA LEU A 181 17.33 16.30 -4.43
C LEU A 181 18.33 16.79 -3.36
N GLN A 182 19.59 16.36 -3.42
CA GLN A 182 20.65 16.81 -2.51
C GLN A 182 21.22 18.19 -2.86
N GLN A 183 21.03 18.64 -4.11
CA GLN A 183 21.52 19.92 -4.60
C GLN A 183 20.52 21.07 -4.43
N ASP A 184 19.28 20.77 -4.04
CA ASP A 184 18.25 21.77 -3.79
C ASP A 184 18.21 22.14 -2.28
N PRO A 185 18.63 23.37 -1.90
CA PRO A 185 18.63 23.80 -0.50
C PRO A 185 17.23 23.92 0.12
N ASN A 186 16.16 23.94 -0.69
CA ASN A 186 14.79 24.13 -0.23
C ASN A 186 13.99 22.83 -0.04
N HIS A 187 14.59 21.65 -0.26
CA HIS A 187 13.95 20.34 -0.03
C HIS A 187 14.63 19.49 1.07
N GLY A 188 15.11 20.17 2.11
CA GLY A 188 15.76 19.57 3.28
C GLY A 188 14.83 18.87 4.29
N LEU A 189 14.07 17.84 3.88
CA LEU A 189 13.35 16.96 4.83
C LEU A 189 13.70 15.46 4.75
N HIS A 190 14.64 15.04 3.90
CA HIS A 190 14.98 13.60 3.78
C HIS A 190 16.48 13.26 3.90
N ALA A 191 17.32 14.17 4.40
CA ALA A 191 18.77 13.98 4.46
C ALA A 191 19.32 13.31 5.75
N ASN A 192 18.48 12.90 6.71
CA ASN A 192 18.98 12.33 7.98
C ASN A 192 19.17 10.81 8.01
N ASN A 193 18.94 10.07 6.91
CA ASN A 193 18.98 8.60 6.94
C ASN A 193 20.08 7.95 6.08
N VAL A 194 21.08 8.72 5.63
CA VAL A 194 22.12 8.18 4.71
C VAL A 194 23.35 7.63 5.46
N GLN A 195 23.60 7.99 6.72
CA GLN A 195 24.78 7.51 7.47
C GLN A 195 24.54 6.30 8.40
N ALA A 196 23.29 5.98 8.75
CA ALA A 196 22.94 4.77 9.53
C ALA A 196 22.78 3.50 8.65
N SER A 197 23.08 3.60 7.35
CA SER A 197 22.70 2.64 6.31
C SER A 197 23.70 1.50 6.05
N GLN A 198 24.90 1.54 6.63
CA GLN A 198 25.96 0.58 6.27
C GLN A 198 26.04 -0.69 7.13
N ARG A 199 25.43 -0.74 8.33
CA ARG A 199 25.47 -1.92 9.21
C ARG A 199 24.16 -2.15 9.94
N TYR A 200 23.86 -3.41 10.22
CA TYR A 200 22.77 -3.74 11.13
C TYR A 200 23.06 -3.20 12.53
N THR A 201 22.07 -2.59 13.16
CA THR A 201 22.14 -2.20 14.57
C THR A 201 22.14 -3.45 15.47
N ALA A 202 22.51 -3.29 16.73
CA ALA A 202 22.44 -4.41 17.70
C ALA A 202 21.02 -4.96 17.85
N LYS A 203 19.99 -4.08 17.78
CA LYS A 203 18.57 -4.44 17.83
C LYS A 203 18.18 -5.30 16.62
N GLU A 204 18.57 -4.87 15.42
CA GLU A 204 18.32 -5.60 14.16
C GLU A 204 19.04 -6.96 14.14
N THR A 205 20.27 -7.01 14.64
CA THR A 205 21.05 -8.26 14.71
C THR A 205 20.41 -9.28 15.64
N SER A 206 19.93 -8.84 16.81
CA SER A 206 19.23 -9.71 17.77
C SER A 206 17.90 -10.21 17.22
N TRP A 207 17.12 -9.35 16.55
CA TRP A 207 15.87 -9.73 15.91
C TRP A 207 16.08 -10.74 14.78
N LEU A 208 17.09 -10.53 13.92
CA LEU A 208 17.48 -11.47 12.87
C LEU A 208 17.88 -12.85 13.42
N ARG A 209 18.63 -12.88 14.53
CA ARG A 209 19.01 -14.14 15.19
C ARG A 209 17.79 -14.87 15.74
N LYS A 210 16.90 -14.15 16.42
CA LYS A 210 15.68 -14.72 17.03
C LYS A 210 14.71 -15.29 15.98
N ASN A 211 14.44 -14.54 14.92
CA ASN A 211 13.39 -14.87 13.96
C ASN A 211 13.87 -15.70 12.76
N TYR A 212 15.12 -15.51 12.32
CA TYR A 212 15.63 -16.11 11.08
C TYR A 212 16.93 -16.90 11.26
N GLY A 213 17.51 -16.93 12.47
CA GLY A 213 18.80 -17.59 12.72
C GLY A 213 20.01 -16.82 12.17
N GLY A 214 19.84 -15.53 11.84
CA GLY A 214 20.91 -14.62 11.40
C GLY A 214 20.80 -14.14 9.94
N GLU A 215 21.60 -13.12 9.61
CA GLU A 215 21.59 -12.40 8.32
C GLU A 215 21.71 -13.33 7.10
N PHE A 216 22.64 -14.30 7.12
CA PHE A 216 22.85 -15.20 5.98
C PHE A 216 21.59 -15.98 5.60
N LYS A 217 20.91 -16.52 6.62
CA LYS A 217 19.71 -17.35 6.42
C LYS A 217 18.54 -16.46 6.00
N PHE A 218 18.43 -15.27 6.56
CA PHE A 218 17.46 -14.25 6.15
C PHE A 218 17.64 -13.86 4.67
N LEU A 219 18.82 -13.38 4.27
CA LEU A 219 19.08 -12.96 2.88
C LEU A 219 18.78 -14.10 1.90
N ARG A 220 19.20 -15.33 2.21
CA ARG A 220 18.95 -16.50 1.35
C ARG A 220 17.46 -16.79 1.16
N ILE A 221 16.65 -16.67 2.21
CA ILE A 221 15.19 -16.88 2.14
C ILE A 221 14.54 -15.81 1.26
N HIS A 222 15.06 -14.59 1.29
CA HIS A 222 14.58 -13.46 0.48
C HIS A 222 15.19 -13.40 -0.94
N GLY A 223 15.94 -14.43 -1.36
CA GLY A 223 16.56 -14.48 -2.69
C GLY A 223 17.76 -13.54 -2.87
N LEU A 224 18.25 -12.96 -1.76
CA LEU A 224 19.33 -11.98 -1.69
C LEU A 224 20.67 -12.68 -1.41
N LYS A 225 21.76 -12.16 -1.99
CA LYS A 225 23.10 -12.74 -1.86
C LYS A 225 23.95 -11.97 -0.85
N ILE A 226 24.43 -12.66 0.19
CA ILE A 226 25.28 -12.06 1.24
C ILE A 226 26.59 -11.44 0.74
N HIS A 227 27.10 -11.87 -0.42
CA HIS A 227 28.35 -11.32 -1.00
C HIS A 227 28.11 -10.15 -1.96
N LYS A 228 26.85 -9.75 -2.17
CA LYS A 228 26.49 -8.58 -2.97
C LYS A 228 26.03 -7.48 -2.04
N GLU A 229 26.79 -6.39 -1.94
CA GLU A 229 26.46 -5.32 -1.00
C GLU A 229 25.10 -4.68 -1.29
N ALA A 230 24.70 -4.61 -2.57
CA ALA A 230 23.36 -4.18 -2.97
C ALA A 230 22.26 -5.08 -2.38
N ASP A 231 22.40 -6.40 -2.51
CA ASP A 231 21.46 -7.37 -1.94
C ASP A 231 21.48 -7.34 -0.39
N ARG A 232 22.62 -7.01 0.24
CA ARG A 232 22.70 -6.84 1.70
C ARG A 232 22.01 -5.56 2.16
N GLU A 233 22.12 -4.47 1.40
CA GLU A 233 21.42 -3.22 1.64
C GLU A 233 19.90 -3.40 1.52
N GLU A 234 19.47 -4.11 0.48
CA GLU A 234 18.07 -4.52 0.31
C GLU A 234 17.59 -5.35 1.51
N GLY A 235 18.41 -6.30 1.97
CA GLY A 235 18.10 -7.05 3.19
C GLY A 235 17.95 -6.16 4.43
N ARG A 236 18.81 -5.14 4.60
CA ARG A 236 18.72 -4.19 5.73
C ARG A 236 17.42 -3.40 5.70
N ALA A 237 16.98 -2.98 4.52
CA ALA A 237 15.70 -2.29 4.35
C ALA A 237 14.52 -3.18 4.77
N ILE A 238 14.52 -4.46 4.34
CA ILE A 238 13.46 -5.41 4.68
C ILE A 238 13.40 -5.66 6.20
N VAL A 239 14.53 -5.85 6.87
CA VAL A 239 14.58 -6.05 8.34
C VAL A 239 14.01 -4.87 9.10
N ARG A 240 14.34 -3.64 8.70
CA ARG A 240 13.87 -2.42 9.37
C ARG A 240 12.36 -2.26 9.27
N VAL A 241 11.79 -2.61 8.12
CA VAL A 241 10.33 -2.63 7.92
C VAL A 241 9.69 -3.70 8.80
N MET A 242 10.25 -4.91 8.85
CA MET A 242 9.69 -6.00 9.66
C MET A 242 9.73 -5.73 11.17
N MET A 243 10.73 -5.00 11.66
CA MET A 243 10.89 -4.69 13.08
C MET A 243 9.98 -3.58 13.62
N GLN A 244 9.34 -2.79 12.76
CA GLN A 244 8.44 -1.71 13.19
C GLN A 244 7.03 -2.21 13.57
N GLY A 245 6.69 -3.47 13.29
CA GLY A 245 5.35 -4.05 13.53
C GLY A 245 5.18 -4.88 14.81
N ASP A 246 6.18 -4.91 15.71
CA ASP A 246 6.15 -5.71 16.96
C ASP A 246 5.83 -4.83 18.21
N ASP A 247 4.94 -3.83 18.12
CA ASP A 247 4.61 -2.90 19.24
C ASP A 247 3.25 -3.21 19.91
N PRO A 248 3.21 -3.49 21.24
CA PRO A 248 1.98 -3.86 21.97
C PRO A 248 0.95 -2.73 22.16
N ASP A 249 1.27 -1.47 21.85
CA ASP A 249 0.35 -0.32 21.97
C ASP A 249 -0.73 -0.29 20.85
N SER A 250 -0.68 -1.20 19.88
CA SER A 250 -1.58 -1.21 18.72
C SER A 250 -3.01 -1.69 19.01
N ASP A 251 -3.22 -2.58 20.00
CA ASP A 251 -4.55 -3.14 20.27
C ASP A 251 -5.49 -2.15 20.97
N GLU A 252 -4.96 -1.29 21.84
CA GLU A 252 -5.73 -0.22 22.50
C GLU A 252 -6.14 0.88 21.51
N GLU A 253 -5.25 1.27 20.60
CA GLU A 253 -5.57 2.22 19.53
C GLU A 253 -6.63 1.62 18.59
N MET A 254 -6.51 0.35 18.21
CA MET A 254 -7.53 -0.35 17.42
C MET A 254 -8.87 -0.42 18.13
N ALA A 255 -8.91 -0.80 19.41
CA ALA A 255 -10.14 -0.86 20.19
C ALA A 255 -10.79 0.52 20.35
N SER A 256 -10.01 1.57 20.56
CA SER A 256 -10.51 2.96 20.66
C SER A 256 -11.20 3.47 19.39
N ASN A 257 -10.96 2.83 18.24
CA ASN A 257 -11.64 3.14 16.99
C ASN A 257 -13.04 2.52 16.86
N PHE A 258 -13.35 1.49 17.65
CA PHE A 258 -14.62 0.75 17.59
C PHE A 258 -15.48 0.92 18.84
N PHE A 259 -14.84 1.08 20.00
CA PHE A 259 -15.50 1.22 21.29
C PHE A 259 -15.31 2.63 21.83
N THR A 260 -16.37 3.21 22.35
CA THR A 260 -16.35 4.48 23.09
C THR A 260 -15.55 4.34 24.38
N GLY A 261 -15.13 5.47 24.96
CA GLY A 261 -14.41 5.46 26.24
C GLY A 261 -15.19 4.75 27.36
N GLU A 262 -16.51 4.87 27.41
CA GLU A 262 -17.35 4.19 28.41
C GLU A 262 -17.41 2.67 28.19
N GLU A 263 -17.52 2.24 26.93
CA GLU A 263 -17.46 0.83 26.52
C GLU A 263 -16.10 0.20 26.84
N MET A 264 -15.01 0.93 26.58
CA MET A 264 -13.65 0.54 26.90
C MET A 264 -13.47 0.35 28.41
N THR A 265 -13.89 1.33 29.22
CA THR A 265 -13.83 1.23 30.68
C THR A 265 -14.67 0.06 31.20
N PHE A 266 -15.84 -0.22 30.61
CA PHE A 266 -16.65 -1.38 31.00
C PHE A 266 -15.94 -2.71 30.69
N MET A 267 -15.28 -2.81 29.53
CA MET A 267 -14.48 -3.99 29.16
C MET A 267 -13.26 -4.16 30.07
N GLU A 268 -12.55 -3.09 30.40
CA GLU A 268 -11.43 -3.12 31.35
C GLU A 268 -11.86 -3.67 32.71
N HIS A 269 -13.00 -3.23 33.24
CA HIS A 269 -13.52 -3.70 34.53
C HIS A 269 -13.96 -5.17 34.52
N GLY A 270 -14.43 -5.69 33.38
CA GLY A 270 -14.93 -7.07 33.28
C GLY A 270 -13.91 -8.09 32.77
N TRP A 271 -13.00 -7.67 31.89
CA TRP A 271 -12.09 -8.54 31.12
C TRP A 271 -10.63 -8.08 31.14
N GLY A 272 -10.31 -6.93 31.74
CA GLY A 272 -8.97 -6.38 31.80
C GLY A 272 -8.62 -5.49 30.61
N ASP A 273 -8.90 -5.94 29.39
CA ASP A 273 -8.70 -5.16 28.16
C ASP A 273 -9.68 -5.56 27.04
N ALA A 274 -9.73 -4.77 25.97
CA ALA A 274 -10.61 -5.00 24.83
C ALA A 274 -10.26 -6.26 24.03
N ARG A 275 -8.96 -6.61 23.92
CA ARG A 275 -8.51 -7.81 23.20
C ARG A 275 -9.00 -9.09 23.88
N THR A 276 -8.97 -9.11 25.20
CA THR A 276 -9.39 -10.21 26.05
C THR A 276 -10.91 -10.37 26.01
N PHE A 277 -11.66 -9.26 25.99
CA PHE A 277 -13.10 -9.28 25.74
C PHE A 277 -13.43 -9.92 24.38
N MET A 278 -12.80 -9.45 23.30
CA MET A 278 -13.01 -9.96 21.94
C MET A 278 -12.66 -11.45 21.83
N THR A 279 -11.50 -11.85 22.38
CA THR A 279 -11.06 -13.24 22.41
C THR A 279 -12.04 -14.12 23.19
N SER A 280 -12.66 -13.62 24.26
CA SER A 280 -13.65 -14.39 25.04
C SER A 280 -14.91 -14.75 24.24
N LEU A 281 -15.26 -13.91 23.25
CA LEU A 281 -16.36 -14.12 22.31
C LEU A 281 -15.94 -14.87 21.04
N ARG A 282 -14.65 -15.23 20.91
CA ARG A 282 -14.02 -15.76 19.68
C ARG A 282 -14.14 -14.80 18.50
N LEU A 283 -14.08 -13.50 18.78
CA LEU A 283 -14.17 -12.40 17.84
C LEU A 283 -12.78 -11.76 17.67
N SER A 284 -12.52 -11.17 16.50
CA SER A 284 -11.26 -10.49 16.16
C SER A 284 -11.40 -8.97 16.18
N LEU A 285 -10.40 -8.25 16.72
CA LEU A 285 -10.31 -6.78 16.58
C LEU A 285 -10.00 -6.32 15.14
N ASP A 286 -9.51 -7.25 14.31
CA ASP A 286 -9.14 -6.99 12.90
C ASP A 286 -10.32 -7.14 11.93
N ASP A 287 -11.47 -7.61 12.41
CA ASP A 287 -12.66 -7.84 11.59
C ASP A 287 -13.79 -6.88 12.02
N ASP A 288 -14.15 -5.95 11.14
CA ASP A 288 -15.16 -4.93 11.41
C ASP A 288 -16.54 -5.58 11.77
N GLU A 289 -16.89 -6.75 11.23
CA GLU A 289 -18.16 -7.46 11.52
C GLU A 289 -18.11 -8.10 12.90
N ASP A 290 -16.95 -8.61 13.31
CA ASP A 290 -16.69 -9.09 14.66
C ASP A 290 -16.73 -7.93 15.67
N CYS A 291 -16.15 -6.76 15.35
CA CYS A 291 -16.23 -5.57 16.19
C CYS A 291 -17.67 -5.04 16.33
N GLU A 292 -18.46 -5.01 15.24
CA GLU A 292 -19.88 -4.64 15.27
C GLU A 292 -20.72 -5.64 16.09
N THR A 293 -20.40 -6.93 15.96
CA THR A 293 -21.01 -8.00 16.77
C THR A 293 -20.66 -7.82 18.24
N ALA A 294 -19.39 -7.56 18.55
CA ALA A 294 -18.90 -7.33 19.90
C ALA A 294 -19.52 -6.09 20.54
N GLN A 295 -19.68 -5.00 19.78
CA GLN A 295 -20.35 -3.79 20.24
C GLN A 295 -21.82 -4.06 20.58
N THR A 296 -22.52 -4.83 19.74
CA THR A 296 -23.91 -5.21 20.01
C THR A 296 -24.02 -6.04 21.30
N VAL A 297 -23.11 -7.00 21.50
CA VAL A 297 -23.05 -7.81 22.72
C VAL A 297 -22.72 -6.94 23.93
N LEU A 298 -21.76 -6.03 23.80
CA LEU A 298 -21.33 -5.12 24.86
C LEU A 298 -22.46 -4.21 25.33
N LEU A 299 -23.21 -3.61 24.40
CA LEU A 299 -24.37 -2.77 24.71
C LEU A 299 -25.46 -3.54 25.47
N VAL A 300 -25.71 -4.80 25.09
CA VAL A 300 -26.67 -5.67 25.81
C VAL A 300 -26.18 -5.97 27.23
N LEU A 301 -24.88 -6.23 27.40
CA LEU A 301 -24.28 -6.51 28.71
C LEU A 301 -24.31 -5.28 29.62
N MET A 302 -24.00 -4.10 29.10
CA MET A 302 -24.07 -2.83 29.83
C MET A 302 -25.50 -2.52 30.26
N ALA A 303 -26.49 -2.64 29.36
CA ALA A 303 -27.89 -2.43 29.69
C ALA A 303 -28.43 -3.43 30.74
N ALA A 304 -27.93 -4.68 30.73
CA ALA A 304 -28.27 -5.67 31.75
C ALA A 304 -27.62 -5.35 33.11
N ALA A 305 -26.41 -4.80 33.12
CA ALA A 305 -25.72 -4.36 34.33
C ALA A 305 -26.44 -3.16 34.98
N ASP A 306 -26.92 -2.21 34.18
CA ASP A 306 -27.68 -1.05 34.66
C ASP A 306 -29.02 -1.45 35.28
N LYS A 307 -29.74 -2.40 34.67
CA LYS A 307 -30.98 -2.95 35.24
C LYS A 307 -30.75 -3.65 36.58
N LYS A 308 -29.61 -4.33 36.77
CA LYS A 308 -29.25 -4.94 38.06
C LYS A 308 -28.88 -3.91 39.12
N ARG A 309 -28.34 -2.74 38.72
CA ARG A 309 -28.09 -1.61 39.63
C ARG A 309 -29.38 -0.91 40.05
N GLY A 310 -30.33 -0.75 39.12
CA GLY A 310 -31.64 -0.13 39.40
C GLY A 310 -32.59 -0.96 40.28
N TRP A 311 -32.36 -2.27 40.44
CA TRP A 311 -33.18 -3.14 41.31
C TRP A 311 -32.66 -3.22 42.76
N ARG A 312 -31.49 -2.65 43.05
CA ARG A 312 -30.90 -2.55 44.40
C ARG A 312 -31.04 -1.14 45.02
N GLY A 313 -31.91 -0.31 44.46
CA GLY A 313 -32.28 1.02 44.98
C GLY A 313 -33.64 0.98 45.68
#